data_AF-T0YPX0-F1
#
_entry.id   AF-T0YPX0-F1
#
_cell.length_a   1.000
_cell.length_b   1.000
_cell.length_c   1.000
_cell.angle_alpha   90.00
_cell.angle_beta   90.00
_cell.angle_gamma   90.00
#
_symmetry.space_group_name_H-M   'P 1'
#
loop_
_entity.id
_entity.type
_entity.pdbx_description
1 polymer ?
#
loop_
_entity_poly.entity_id
_entity_poly.type
_entity_poly.pdbx_seq_one_letter_code
_entity_poly.pdbx_strand_id
1 'polypeptide(L)'
;GVAETNRAPFDVAEGESEIVAGFHVEYSGIAFALFFLAEYANMILISALTAVLFFGGWLSPVAGYPLIGHTFLGDPSFFWLGLKVFVFLFLFLWFRATFPRYRYDQIMRLGW
;
A
#
# COMPACT_ATOMS: atom_id res chain seq x y z
N GLY A 1 -8.96 0.38 2.63
CA GLY A 1 -7.89 -0.33 1.89
C GLY A 1 -7.20 0.60 0.91
N VAL A 2 -7.18 0.25 -0.38
CA VAL A 2 -6.53 1.06 -1.46
C VAL A 2 -7.13 2.47 -1.60
N ALA A 3 -8.43 2.64 -1.32
CA ALA A 3 -9.08 3.94 -1.33
C ALA A 3 -8.70 4.85 -0.13
N GLU A 4 -8.21 4.28 0.97
CA GLU A 4 -7.84 5.05 2.17
C GLU A 4 -6.37 5.46 2.17
N THR A 5 -5.55 4.93 1.25
CA THR A 5 -4.14 5.33 1.13
C THR A 5 -3.96 6.71 0.50
N ASN A 6 -5.03 7.43 0.11
CA ASN A 6 -5.02 8.80 -0.45
C ASN A 6 -3.84 9.03 -1.42
N ARG A 7 -3.61 8.07 -2.32
CA ARG A 7 -2.56 8.11 -3.33
C ARG A 7 -3.13 7.70 -4.68
N ALA A 8 -2.52 8.19 -5.76
CA ALA A 8 -2.99 7.96 -7.11
C ALA A 8 -3.21 6.45 -7.34
N PRO A 9 -4.43 5.99 -7.66
CA PRO A 9 -5.55 6.68 -8.33
C PRO A 9 -6.61 7.40 -7.48
N PHE A 10 -6.59 7.31 -6.14
CA PHE A 10 -7.60 7.90 -5.23
C PHE A 10 -7.07 9.14 -4.49
N ASP A 11 -6.32 9.97 -5.21
CA ASP A 11 -5.63 11.15 -4.67
C ASP A 11 -6.46 12.41 -4.81
N VAL A 12 -7.66 12.40 -4.23
CA VAL A 12 -8.65 13.48 -4.43
C VAL A 12 -8.30 14.70 -3.58
N ALA A 13 -7.89 14.50 -2.32
CA ALA A 13 -7.57 15.61 -1.40
C ALA A 13 -6.38 16.46 -1.89
N GLU A 14 -5.46 15.88 -2.67
CA GLU A 14 -4.35 16.60 -3.32
C GLU A 14 -4.75 17.11 -4.72
N GLY A 15 -5.74 16.46 -5.36
CA GLY A 15 -6.18 16.71 -6.73
C GLY A 15 -7.29 17.76 -6.92
N GLU A 16 -8.03 18.13 -5.88
CA GLU A 16 -8.98 19.26 -5.96
C GLU A 16 -8.30 20.65 -5.86
N SER A 17 -6.97 20.68 -5.76
CA SER A 17 -6.16 21.88 -6.01
C SER A 17 -5.39 21.78 -7.33
N GLU A 18 -6.11 21.89 -8.43
CA GLU A 18 -5.51 22.07 -9.76
C GLU A 18 -4.70 23.38 -9.92
N ILE A 19 -4.56 24.23 -8.88
CA ILE A 19 -3.73 25.46 -8.88
C ILE A 19 -3.09 25.78 -7.49
N VAL A 20 -2.46 24.83 -6.75
CA VAL A 20 -1.46 25.03 -5.63
C VAL A 20 -1.61 23.87 -4.62
N ALA A 21 -0.72 22.85 -4.69
CA ALA A 21 -0.56 21.59 -3.92
C ALA A 21 -1.41 21.29 -2.65
N GLY A 22 -2.72 21.57 -2.65
CA GLY A 22 -3.66 21.35 -1.55
C GLY A 22 -3.16 21.88 -0.19
N PHE A 23 -3.39 21.08 0.85
CA PHE A 23 -2.96 21.37 2.21
C PHE A 23 -1.43 21.35 2.38
N HIS A 24 -0.67 20.75 1.45
CA HIS A 24 0.79 20.70 1.55
C HIS A 24 1.46 22.07 1.46
N VAL A 25 0.75 23.10 1.00
CA VAL A 25 1.28 24.47 0.87
C VAL A 25 1.22 25.25 2.18
N GLU A 26 0.36 24.84 3.10
CA GLU A 26 0.21 25.48 4.41
C GLU A 26 1.27 25.02 5.42
N TYR A 27 1.97 23.92 5.13
CA TYR A 27 2.95 23.30 6.03
C TYR A 27 4.37 23.36 5.47
N SER A 28 5.33 23.78 6.31
CA SER A 28 6.76 23.84 5.96
C SER A 28 7.62 23.04 6.95
N GLY A 29 8.77 22.54 6.48
CA GLY A 29 9.78 21.88 7.30
C GLY A 29 9.34 20.52 7.86
N ILE A 30 9.29 20.40 9.19
CA ILE A 30 9.03 19.13 9.89
C ILE A 30 7.58 18.67 9.72
N ALA A 31 6.61 19.60 9.74
CA ALA A 31 5.20 19.25 9.58
C ALA A 31 4.95 18.61 8.20
N PHE A 32 5.52 19.19 7.14
CA PHE A 32 5.51 18.62 5.80
C PHE A 32 6.10 17.21 5.79
N ALA A 33 7.29 17.02 6.38
CA ALA A 33 7.93 15.70 6.44
C ALA A 33 7.07 14.65 7.17
N LEU A 34 6.36 15.04 8.24
CA LEU A 34 5.46 14.15 8.97
C LEU A 34 4.24 13.74 8.15
N PHE A 35 3.67 14.62 7.32
CA PHE A 35 2.58 14.26 6.42
C PHE A 35 3.02 13.21 5.39
N PHE A 36 4.17 13.41 4.74
CA PHE A 36 4.73 12.41 3.82
C PHE A 36 5.02 11.10 4.54
N LEU A 37 5.65 11.15 5.71
CA LEU A 37 5.96 9.96 6.50
C LEU A 37 4.69 9.20 6.88
N ALA A 38 3.63 9.89 7.30
CA ALA A 38 2.36 9.29 7.68
C ALA A 38 1.69 8.57 6.49
N GLU A 39 1.72 9.16 5.30
CA GLU A 39 1.18 8.52 4.09
C GLU A 39 1.97 7.27 3.71
N TYR A 40 3.30 7.33 3.73
CA TYR A 40 4.13 6.14 3.47
C TYR A 40 3.96 5.07 4.55
N ALA A 41 3.82 5.47 5.81
CA ALA A 41 3.54 4.56 6.92
C ALA A 41 2.18 3.87 6.74
N ASN A 42 1.15 4.59 6.33
CA ASN A 42 -0.18 4.02 6.05
C ASN A 42 -0.15 2.98 4.92
N MET A 43 0.62 3.22 3.85
CA MET A 43 0.79 2.22 2.79
C MET A 43 1.45 0.92 3.29
N ILE A 44 2.50 1.05 4.10
CA ILE A 44 3.19 -0.11 4.71
C ILE A 44 2.24 -0.85 5.65
N LEU A 45 1.49 -0.10 6.47
CA LEU A 45 0.53 -0.66 7.42
C LEU A 45 -0.58 -1.44 6.72
N ILE A 46 -1.21 -0.87 5.68
CA ILE A 46 -2.28 -1.55 4.93
C ILE A 46 -1.73 -2.78 4.18
N SER A 47 -0.51 -2.71 3.64
CA SER A 47 0.16 -3.85 3.02
C SER A 47 0.44 -4.97 4.03
N ALA A 48 0.91 -4.61 5.24
CA ALA A 48 1.15 -5.55 6.33
C ALA A 48 -0.14 -6.19 6.83
N LEU A 49 -1.19 -5.40 7.06
CA LEU A 49 -2.51 -5.92 7.47
C LEU A 49 -3.10 -6.85 6.41
N THR A 50 -2.98 -6.50 5.12
CA THR A 50 -3.47 -7.35 4.03
C THR A 50 -2.71 -8.68 3.99
N ALA A 51 -1.38 -8.63 4.12
CA ALA A 51 -0.55 -9.84 4.16
C ALA A 51 -0.88 -10.75 5.35
N VAL A 52 -1.17 -10.18 6.52
CA VAL A 52 -1.52 -10.93 7.74
C VAL A 52 -2.94 -11.51 7.65
N LEU A 53 -3.93 -10.69 7.32
CA LEU A 53 -5.34 -11.06 7.39
C LEU A 53 -5.78 -11.98 6.25
N PHE A 54 -5.26 -11.78 5.03
CA PHE A 54 -5.73 -12.51 3.85
C PHE A 54 -4.73 -13.56 3.32
N PHE A 55 -3.42 -13.36 3.54
CA PHE A 55 -2.36 -14.21 2.96
C PHE A 55 -1.60 -15.05 3.99
N GLY A 56 -2.19 -15.24 5.18
CA GLY A 56 -1.64 -16.11 6.22
C GLY A 56 -0.33 -15.60 6.83
N GLY A 57 -0.02 -14.31 6.66
CA GLY A 57 1.11 -13.60 7.27
C GLY A 57 2.45 -14.33 7.13
N TRP A 58 2.85 -15.01 8.19
CA TRP A 58 4.15 -15.58 8.47
C TRP A 58 4.26 -17.05 8.02
N LEU A 59 3.15 -17.63 7.54
CA LEU A 59 3.12 -18.97 6.98
C LEU A 59 3.83 -19.02 5.62
N SER A 60 4.73 -20.00 5.47
CA SER A 60 5.36 -20.33 4.20
C SER A 60 4.33 -21.00 3.26
N PRO A 61 4.16 -20.50 2.02
CA PRO A 61 3.29 -21.16 1.04
C PRO A 61 3.87 -22.49 0.52
N VAL A 62 5.13 -22.81 0.86
CA VAL A 62 5.88 -23.97 0.31
C VAL A 62 6.01 -25.12 1.33
N ALA A 63 5.41 -25.00 2.52
CA ALA A 63 5.50 -26.00 3.60
C ALA A 63 5.00 -27.41 3.22
N GLY A 64 4.26 -27.56 2.10
CA GLY A 64 3.73 -28.84 1.62
C GLY A 64 4.42 -29.46 0.40
N TYR A 65 5.46 -28.82 -0.18
CA TYR A 65 6.10 -29.36 -1.38
C TYR A 65 7.20 -30.39 -1.04
N PRO A 66 7.14 -31.63 -1.57
CA PRO A 66 7.99 -32.75 -1.13
C PRO A 66 9.50 -32.56 -1.36
N LEU A 67 9.94 -31.59 -2.17
CA LEU A 67 11.38 -31.27 -2.35
C LEU A 67 11.88 -30.06 -1.56
N ILE A 68 11.01 -29.18 -1.06
CA ILE A 68 11.41 -27.86 -0.50
C ILE A 68 10.86 -27.65 0.93
N GLY A 69 9.81 -28.38 1.32
CA GLY A 69 9.12 -28.22 2.61
C GLY A 69 9.97 -28.52 3.85
N HIS A 70 11.05 -29.31 3.73
CA HIS A 70 11.96 -29.64 4.84
C HIS A 70 13.17 -28.70 4.96
N THR A 71 13.27 -27.69 4.09
CA THR A 71 14.37 -26.69 4.13
C THR A 71 13.94 -25.49 4.97
N PHE A 72 14.89 -24.62 5.36
CA PHE A 72 14.64 -23.31 6.00
C PHE A 72 13.61 -22.42 5.29
N LEU A 73 13.31 -22.71 4.01
CA LEU A 73 12.27 -22.05 3.21
C LEU A 73 10.84 -22.51 3.54
N GLY A 74 10.67 -23.71 4.11
CA GLY A 74 9.40 -24.25 4.58
C GLY A 74 8.99 -23.74 5.97
N ASP A 75 9.97 -23.30 6.77
CA ASP A 75 9.70 -22.81 8.12
C ASP A 75 8.99 -21.44 8.09
N PRO A 76 7.94 -21.25 8.92
CA PRO A 76 7.32 -19.95 9.12
C PRO A 76 8.35 -18.94 9.63
N SER A 77 8.55 -17.85 8.89
CA SER A 77 9.58 -16.86 9.20
C SER A 77 9.12 -15.44 8.89
N PHE A 78 9.71 -14.47 9.59
CA PHE A 78 9.49 -13.04 9.30
C PHE A 78 9.92 -12.67 7.88
N PHE A 79 10.81 -13.44 7.26
CA PHE A 79 11.20 -13.26 5.87
C PHE A 79 10.00 -13.40 4.92
N TRP A 80 9.11 -14.38 5.14
CA TRP A 80 7.90 -14.55 4.32
C TRP A 80 6.90 -13.41 4.48
N LEU A 81 6.76 -12.89 5.70
CA LEU A 81 5.94 -11.71 5.95
C LEU A 81 6.51 -10.49 5.21
N GLY A 82 7.81 -10.23 5.36
CA GLY A 82 8.49 -9.13 4.67
C GLY A 82 8.40 -9.22 3.15
N LEU A 83 8.56 -10.41 2.58
CA LEU A 83 8.44 -10.66 1.14
C LEU A 83 7.01 -10.39 0.65
N LYS A 84 5.98 -10.88 1.35
CA LYS A 84 4.58 -10.61 1.00
C LYS A 84 4.27 -9.12 1.07
N VAL A 85 4.72 -8.43 2.12
CA VAL A 85 4.57 -6.97 2.25
C VAL A 85 5.25 -6.25 1.09
N PHE A 86 6.47 -6.65 0.71
CA PHE A 86 7.17 -6.07 -0.43
C PHE A 86 6.43 -6.27 -1.75
N VAL A 87 5.83 -7.45 -1.96
CA VAL A 87 4.99 -7.72 -3.14
C VAL A 87 3.76 -6.78 -3.15
N PHE A 88 3.07 -6.59 -2.03
CA PHE A 88 1.94 -5.65 -1.97
C PHE A 88 2.37 -4.20 -2.21
N LEU A 89 3.48 -3.76 -1.63
CA LEU A 89 4.05 -2.43 -1.91
C LEU A 89 4.40 -2.27 -3.40
N PHE A 90 4.96 -3.30 -4.02
CA PHE A 90 5.22 -3.30 -5.46
C PHE A 90 3.91 -3.21 -6.27
N LEU A 91 2.86 -3.93 -5.88
CA LEU A 91 1.54 -3.80 -6.50
C LEU A 91 0.99 -2.37 -6.35
N PHE A 92 1.12 -1.73 -5.20
CA PHE A 92 0.73 -0.32 -5.02
C PHE A 92 1.51 0.62 -5.97
N LEU A 93 2.82 0.44 -6.10
CA LEU A 93 3.63 1.20 -7.06
C LEU A 93 3.23 0.92 -8.51
N TRP A 94 2.90 -0.32 -8.84
CA TRP A 94 2.47 -0.71 -10.19
C TRP A 94 1.08 -0.17 -10.52
N PHE A 95 0.14 -0.21 -9.58
CA PHE A 95 -1.19 0.39 -9.74
C PHE A 95 -1.09 1.89 -9.96
N ARG A 96 -0.21 2.58 -9.22
CA ARG A 96 0.09 3.99 -9.45
C ARG A 96 0.63 4.28 -10.85
N ALA A 97 1.46 3.39 -11.40
CA ALA A 97 2.04 3.57 -12.74
C ALA A 97 1.06 3.24 -13.87
N THR A 98 0.09 2.35 -13.63
CA THR A 98 -0.79 1.82 -14.69
C THR A 98 -2.07 2.64 -14.83
N PHE A 99 -2.62 3.15 -13.73
CA PHE A 99 -3.92 3.82 -13.76
C PHE A 99 -3.81 5.34 -13.96
N PRO A 100 -4.52 5.89 -14.96
CA PRO A 100 -4.75 7.32 -15.05
C PRO A 100 -5.50 7.85 -13.82
N ARG A 101 -5.36 9.15 -13.55
CA ARG A 101 -6.09 9.81 -12.44
C ARG A 101 -7.60 9.72 -12.67
N TYR A 102 -8.35 9.26 -11.67
CA TYR A 102 -9.81 9.23 -11.71
C TYR A 102 -10.40 10.52 -11.13
N ARG A 103 -11.49 11.01 -11.74
CA ARG A 103 -12.21 12.19 -11.28
C ARG A 103 -13.11 11.83 -10.09
N TYR A 104 -13.30 12.78 -9.15
CA TYR A 104 -14.13 12.62 -7.95
C TYR A 104 -15.50 12.00 -8.23
N ASP A 105 -16.19 12.50 -9.25
CA ASP A 105 -17.53 12.04 -9.67
C ASP A 105 -17.57 10.55 -10.04
N GLN A 106 -16.45 10.00 -10.54
CA GLN A 106 -16.34 8.59 -10.92
C GLN A 106 -16.03 7.71 -9.70
N ILE A 107 -15.26 8.22 -8.75
CA ILE A 107 -14.91 7.52 -7.51
C ILE A 107 -16.16 7.37 -6.62
N MET A 108 -16.96 8.42 -6.49
CA MET A 108 -18.20 8.35 -5.68
C MET A 108 -19.23 7.37 -6.24
N ARG A 109 -19.24 7.13 -7.56
CA ARG A 109 -20.06 6.08 -8.20
C ARG A 109 -19.50 4.66 -8.06
N LEU A 110 -18.20 4.54 -7.77
CA LEU A 110 -17.54 3.25 -7.54
C LEU A 110 -17.64 2.80 -6.07
N GLY A 111 -17.74 3.76 -5.14
CA GLY A 111 -17.79 3.51 -3.70
C GLY A 111 -19.20 3.45 -3.09
N TRP A 112 -20.23 3.86 -3.82
CA TRP A 112 -21.65 3.80 -3.42
C TRP A 112 -22.38 2.70 -4.20
#